data_AF-A0A3D4QPC7-F1
#
_entry.id   AF-A0A3D4QPC7-F1
#
_cell.length_a   1.000
_cell.length_b   1.000
_cell.length_c   1.000
_cell.angle_alpha   90.00
_cell.angle_beta   90.00
_cell.angle_gamma   90.00
#
_symmetry.space_group_name_H-M   'P 1'
#
loop_
_entity.id
_entity.type
_entity.pdbx_description
1 polymer ?
#
loop_
_entity_poly.entity_id
_entity_poly.type
_entity_poly.pdbx_seq_one_letter_code
_entity_poly.pdbx_strand_id
1 'polypeptide(L)' 'YKPATDTENPIGPYGFHLHENGTCEVGNVDNPFQEAGEHWNPTNQPHGNHAGDFPVLFSNSGRAYMSFFTNKFQVSEA' A
#
# COMPACT_ATOMS: atom_id res chain seq x y z
N TYR A 1 14.06 0.05 6.70
CA TYR A 1 13.64 -0.77 7.85
C TYR A 1 14.29 -0.20 9.10
N LYS A 2 13.55 -0.07 10.21
CA LYS A 2 14.07 0.24 11.54
C LYS A 2 13.49 -0.80 12.52
N PRO A 3 14.31 -1.56 13.27
CA PRO A 3 13.79 -2.43 14.31
C PRO A 3 13.00 -1.64 15.36
N ALA A 4 12.04 -2.30 15.99
CA ALA A 4 11.36 -1.74 17.16
C ALA A 4 12.36 -1.53 18.32
N THR A 5 12.03 -0.60 19.21
CA THR A 5 12.67 -0.44 20.52
C THR A 5 11.61 -0.53 21.61
N ASP A 6 12.01 -0.47 22.88
CA ASP A 6 11.07 -0.49 24.01
C ASP A 6 10.04 0.67 23.97
N THR A 7 10.36 1.76 23.27
CA THR A 7 9.53 2.98 23.22
C THR A 7 9.07 3.36 21.82
N GLU A 8 9.53 2.66 20.77
CA GLU A 8 9.25 3.03 19.38
C GLU A 8 8.88 1.81 18.53
N ASN A 9 7.84 1.98 17.72
CA ASN A 9 7.42 0.99 16.73
C ASN A 9 8.48 0.81 15.63
N PRO A 10 8.52 -0.37 14.98
CA PRO A 10 9.40 -0.58 13.85
C PRO A 10 8.96 0.29 12.66
N ILE A 11 9.92 0.63 11.80
CA ILE A 11 9.63 1.25 10.50
C ILE A 11 9.76 0.18 9.42
N GLY A 12 8.63 -0.11 8.77
CA GLY A 12 8.52 -1.15 7.76
C GLY A 12 8.47 -2.57 8.35
N PRO A 13 8.18 -3.61 7.53
CA PRO A 13 7.90 -3.55 6.09
C PRO A 13 6.67 -2.71 5.77
N TYR A 14 6.66 -2.06 4.59
CA TYR A 14 5.57 -1.15 4.22
C TYR A 14 4.49 -1.90 3.45
N GLY A 15 3.24 -1.74 3.87
CA GLY A 15 2.10 -2.10 3.03
C GLY A 15 2.16 -1.34 1.72
N PHE A 16 1.84 -2.00 0.62
CA PHE A 16 1.85 -1.41 -0.71
C PHE A 16 0.56 -1.82 -1.41
N HIS A 17 -0.27 -0.83 -1.71
CA HIS A 17 -1.60 -1.09 -2.25
C HIS A 17 -1.94 -0.08 -3.34
N LEU A 18 -2.75 -0.52 -4.31
CA LEU A 18 -3.50 0.38 -5.18
C LEU A 18 -4.80 0.78 -4.48
N HIS A 19 -5.12 2.07 -4.50
CA HIS A 19 -6.34 2.62 -3.91
C HIS A 19 -7.39 2.93 -4.98
N GLU A 20 -8.64 3.05 -4.58
CA GLU A 20 -9.78 3.20 -5.51
C GLU A 20 -9.90 4.57 -6.17
N ASN A 21 -9.36 5.63 -5.54
CA ASN A 21 -9.38 6.99 -6.09
C ASN A 21 -7.98 7.44 -6.52
N GLY A 22 -7.88 8.00 -7.73
CA GLY A 22 -6.64 8.54 -8.31
C GLY A 22 -6.23 9.91 -7.74
N THR A 23 -6.11 10.03 -6.41
CA THR A 23 -5.69 11.25 -5.72
C THR A 23 -4.62 10.97 -4.67
N CYS A 24 -3.75 11.95 -4.44
CA CYS A 24 -2.78 11.96 -3.35
C CYS A 24 -2.92 13.23 -2.50
N GLU A 25 -4.12 13.78 -2.45
CA GLU A 25 -4.40 14.96 -1.64
C GLU A 25 -4.12 14.66 -0.16
N VAL A 26 -3.32 15.53 0.48
CA VAL A 26 -2.93 15.33 1.89
C VAL A 26 -4.15 15.42 2.80
N GLY A 27 -5.08 16.34 2.53
CA GLY A 27 -6.26 16.56 3.38
C GLY A 27 -5.86 16.87 4.82
N ASN A 28 -6.26 16.00 5.76
CA ASN A 28 -5.89 16.12 7.16
C ASN A 28 -4.43 15.72 7.40
N VAL A 29 -3.59 16.63 7.88
CA VAL A 29 -2.15 16.38 8.12
C VAL A 29 -1.89 15.33 9.22
N ASP A 30 -2.81 15.16 10.17
CA ASP A 30 -2.69 14.18 11.25
C ASP A 30 -3.12 12.77 10.78
N ASN A 31 -3.86 12.70 9.68
CA ASN A 31 -4.27 11.45 9.03
C ASN A 31 -4.35 11.65 7.51
N PRO A 32 -3.20 11.70 6.81
CA PRO A 32 -3.16 12.17 5.45
C PRO A 32 -3.68 11.14 4.44
N PHE A 33 -4.04 11.62 3.24
CA PHE A 33 -4.39 10.80 2.07
C PHE A 33 -5.69 10.00 2.16
N GLN A 34 -6.60 10.37 3.08
CA GLN A 34 -7.88 9.66 3.22
C GLN A 34 -8.73 9.68 1.94
N GLU A 35 -8.59 10.71 1.10
CA GLU A 35 -9.34 10.82 -0.17
C GLU A 35 -8.92 9.76 -1.21
N ALA A 36 -7.78 9.09 -1.03
CA ALA A 36 -7.43 7.93 -1.85
C ALA A 36 -8.45 6.78 -1.71
N GLY A 37 -9.20 6.74 -0.60
CA GLY A 37 -10.18 5.70 -0.30
C GLY A 37 -9.53 4.40 0.18
N GLU A 38 -10.28 3.31 0.07
CA GLU A 38 -9.82 1.98 0.49
C GLU A 38 -8.96 1.30 -0.59
N HIS A 39 -8.48 0.10 -0.30
CA HIS A 39 -7.77 -0.74 -1.27
C HIS A 39 -8.68 -1.06 -2.45
N TRP A 40 -8.17 -0.90 -3.68
CA TRP A 40 -8.94 -1.15 -4.89
C TRP A 40 -9.38 -2.62 -5.00
N ASN A 41 -10.70 -2.84 -5.05
CA ASN A 41 -11.32 -4.16 -4.95
C ASN A 41 -12.50 -4.35 -5.93
N PRO A 42 -12.25 -4.44 -7.25
CA PRO A 42 -13.30 -4.56 -8.25
C PRO A 42 -14.10 -5.86 -8.16
N THR A 43 -13.54 -6.87 -7.48
CA THR A 43 -14.10 -8.23 -7.38
C THR A 43 -14.71 -8.52 -6.00
N ASN A 44 -14.84 -7.52 -5.13
CA ASN A 44 -15.42 -7.63 -3.79
C ASN A 44 -14.86 -8.80 -2.96
N GLN A 45 -13.54 -8.97 -2.97
CA GLN A 45 -12.83 -9.98 -2.18
C GLN A 45 -12.62 -9.52 -0.73
N PRO A 46 -12.42 -10.43 0.24
CA PRO A 46 -12.01 -10.04 1.59
C PRO A 46 -10.59 -9.44 1.59
N HIS A 47 -10.30 -8.64 2.60
CA HIS A 47 -8.99 -8.02 2.80
C HIS A 47 -7.86 -9.04 2.83
N GLY A 48 -6.75 -8.70 2.18
CA GLY A 48 -5.62 -9.61 1.91
C GLY A 48 -5.74 -10.30 0.56
N ASN A 49 -6.89 -10.16 -0.13
CA ASN A 49 -7.09 -10.69 -1.48
C ASN A 49 -7.64 -9.67 -2.48
N HIS A 50 -7.68 -8.37 -2.15
CA HIS A 50 -8.09 -7.34 -3.11
C HIS A 50 -7.16 -7.35 -4.35
N ALA A 51 -7.64 -6.81 -5.47
CA ALA A 51 -6.82 -6.69 -6.66
C ALA A 51 -5.66 -5.69 -6.45
N GLY A 52 -5.90 -4.66 -5.64
CA GLY A 52 -4.90 -3.69 -5.22
C GLY A 52 -3.97 -4.13 -4.09
N ASP A 53 -4.15 -5.31 -3.48
CA ASP A 53 -3.26 -5.78 -2.41
C ASP A 53 -1.95 -6.34 -3.01
N PHE A 54 -0.82 -5.64 -2.83
CA PHE A 54 0.48 -6.06 -3.36
C PHE A 54 1.42 -6.64 -2.29
N PRO A 55 2.51 -7.33 -2.69
CA PRO A 55 3.53 -7.74 -1.74
C PRO A 55 4.13 -6.53 -1.00
N VAL A 56 4.55 -6.72 0.25
CA VAL A 56 5.09 -5.65 1.09
C VAL A 56 6.45 -5.14 0.60
N LEU A 57 6.67 -3.83 0.65
CA LEU A 57 7.94 -3.21 0.27
C LEU A 57 8.94 -3.26 1.44
N PHE A 58 10.08 -3.91 1.20
CA PHE A 58 11.21 -3.90 2.13
C PHE A 58 12.16 -2.74 1.82
N SER A 59 12.25 -1.80 2.76
CA SER A 59 13.27 -0.75 2.72
C SER A 59 14.58 -1.21 3.31
N ASN A 60 15.65 -0.95 2.58
CA ASN A 60 17.03 -1.11 3.00
C ASN A 60 17.77 0.23 2.80
N SER A 61 18.11 0.90 3.90
CA SER A 61 18.88 2.16 3.90
C SER A 61 18.38 3.22 2.90
N GLY A 62 17.08 3.50 2.91
CA GLY A 62 16.44 4.51 2.04
C GLY A 62 16.14 4.04 0.62
N ARG A 63 16.34 2.75 0.30
CA ARG A 63 16.01 2.16 -1.00
C ARG A 63 15.05 1.00 -0.82
N ALA A 64 14.12 0.84 -1.76
CA ALA A 64 13.29 -0.36 -1.88
C ALA A 64 13.24 -0.74 -3.37
N TYR A 65 13.26 -2.02 -3.67
CA TYR A 65 13.09 -2.54 -5.02
C TYR A 65 12.24 -3.80 -4.97
N MET A 66 11.28 -3.90 -5.87
CA MET A 66 10.39 -5.05 -6.00
C MET A 66 10.03 -5.24 -7.47
N SER A 67 9.98 -6.50 -7.88
CA SER A 67 9.33 -6.91 -9.11
C SER A 67 8.39 -8.06 -8.76
N PHE A 68 7.13 -7.92 -9.11
CA PHE A 68 6.12 -8.98 -8.97
C PHE A 68 5.24 -8.98 -10.20
N PHE A 69 4.51 -10.07 -10.41
CA PHE A 69 3.50 -10.18 -11.44
C PHE A 69 2.17 -10.54 -10.79
N THR A 70 1.09 -10.04 -11.36
CA THR A 70 -0.27 -10.35 -10.94
C THR A 70 -1.13 -10.48 -12.19
N ASN A 71 -2.14 -11.35 -12.11
CA ASN A 71 -3.19 -11.49 -13.12
C ASN A 71 -4.56 -11.10 -12.56
N LYS A 72 -4.60 -10.42 -11.40
CA LYS A 72 -5.85 -9.97 -10.76
C LYS A 72 -6.53 -8.84 -11.54
N PHE A 73 -5.81 -8.17 -12.43
CA PHE A 73 -6.30 -7.08 -13.28
C PHE A 73 -5.37 -6.87 -14.48
N GLN A 74 -5.86 -6.10 -15.45
CA GLN A 74 -5.15 -5.57 -16.60
C GLN A 74 -4.88 -4.07 -16.40
N VAL A 75 -3.86 -3.54 -17.09
CA VAL A 75 -3.46 -2.13 -16.99
C VAL A 75 -4.60 -1.16 -17.30
N SER A 76 -5.55 -1.53 -18.16
CA SER A 76 -6.69 -0.67 -18.53
C SER A 76 -7.83 -0.66 -17.51
N GLU A 77 -7.80 -1.52 -16.50
CA GLU A 77 -8.85 -1.62 -15.46
C GLU A 77 -8.51 -0.80 -14.20
N ALA A 78 -7.22 -0.47 -14.02
CA ALA A 78 -6.68 0.23 -12.87
C ALA A 78 -6.52 1.74 -13.14
#